data_AF-A0AAV3J1T2-F1
#
_entry.id   AF-A0AAV3J1T2-F1
#
_cell.length_a   1.000
_cell.length_b   1.000
_cell.length_c   1.000
_cell.angle_alpha   90.00
_cell.angle_beta   90.00
_cell.angle_gamma   90.00
#
_symmetry.space_group_name_H-M   'P 1'
#
loop_
_entity.id
_entity.type
_entity.pdbx_description
1 polymer ?
#
loop_
_entity_poly.entity_id
_entity_poly.type
_entity_poly.pdbx_seq_one_letter_code
_entity_poly.pdbx_strand_id
1 'polypeptide(L)'
;MNHGLYEGEPQFLQPDGAEYFETFYSQFGGESLSAVQKRVSSTLHYIMAIDDHQQVLAVSHNGACVSFLQTLQQENKDELIRAYPNCAIFIFNYMDKQFELVDIIDPVMKESILC
;
A
#
# COMPACT_ATOMS: atom_id res chain seq x y z
N MET A 1 -3.03 -1.52 7.64
CA MET A 1 -3.50 -0.41 8.49
C MET A 1 -4.14 -1.05 9.70
N ASN A 2 -3.77 -0.61 10.89
CA ASN A 2 -4.39 -1.06 12.14
C ASN A 2 -5.61 -0.17 12.42
N HIS A 3 -6.78 -0.76 12.65
CA HIS A 3 -8.03 -0.05 12.90
C HIS A 3 -8.35 0.15 14.39
N GLY A 4 -7.50 -0.34 15.30
CA GLY A 4 -7.68 -0.18 16.73
C GLY A 4 -8.95 -0.87 17.23
N LEU A 5 -9.79 -0.15 17.99
CA LEU A 5 -11.08 -0.68 18.47
C LEU A 5 -12.06 -1.08 17.36
N TYR A 6 -11.85 -0.64 16.13
CA TYR A 6 -12.71 -0.98 14.97
C TYR A 6 -12.27 -2.28 14.27
N GLU A 7 -11.23 -2.96 14.75
CA GLU A 7 -10.82 -4.24 14.19
C GLU A 7 -11.93 -5.29 14.36
N GLY A 8 -12.40 -5.86 13.24
CA GLY A 8 -13.50 -6.83 13.21
C GLY A 8 -14.90 -6.22 13.20
N GLU A 9 -15.02 -4.90 13.25
CA GLU A 9 -16.30 -4.21 13.16
C GLU A 9 -16.83 -4.13 11.70
N PRO A 10 -18.15 -3.94 11.50
CA PRO A 10 -18.74 -3.82 10.18
C PRO A 10 -18.14 -2.68 9.33
N GLN A 11 -17.90 -2.96 8.05
CA GLN A 11 -17.29 -2.02 7.10
C GLN A 11 -18.04 -0.68 6.96
N PHE A 12 -19.36 -0.65 7.15
CA PHE A 12 -20.15 0.59 7.07
C PHE A 12 -19.86 1.58 8.21
N LEU A 13 -19.13 1.16 9.25
CA LEU A 13 -18.66 2.03 10.33
C LEU A 13 -17.36 2.74 9.99
N GLN A 14 -16.72 2.41 8.86
CA GLN A 14 -15.56 3.16 8.39
C GLN A 14 -16.00 4.57 7.98
N PRO A 15 -15.17 5.60 8.25
CA PRO A 15 -15.51 6.96 7.90
C PRO A 15 -15.53 7.14 6.38
N ASP A 16 -16.55 7.84 5.88
CA ASP A 16 -16.61 8.23 4.47
C ASP A 16 -15.74 9.46 4.22
N GLY A 17 -14.87 9.39 3.21
CA GLY A 17 -14.04 10.51 2.76
C GLY A 17 -12.56 10.37 3.11
N ALA A 18 -11.70 10.64 2.12
CA ALA A 18 -10.24 10.48 2.23
C ALA A 18 -9.60 11.31 3.35
N GLU A 19 -10.19 12.44 3.70
CA GLU A 19 -9.73 13.35 4.77
C GLU A 19 -9.81 12.71 6.18
N TYR A 20 -10.76 11.80 6.40
CA TYR A 20 -10.89 11.12 7.68
C TYR A 20 -9.90 9.96 7.82
N PHE A 21 -9.53 9.30 6.71
CA PHE A 21 -8.62 8.16 6.74
C PHE A 21 -7.21 8.50 7.24
N GLU A 22 -6.78 9.76 7.21
CA GLU A 22 -5.45 10.11 7.72
C GLU A 22 -5.31 9.79 9.22
N THR A 23 -6.24 10.24 10.07
CA THR A 23 -6.09 10.11 11.54
C THR A 23 -7.27 9.45 12.26
N PHE A 24 -8.36 9.13 11.58
CA PHE A 24 -9.59 8.66 12.22
C PHE A 24 -9.37 7.51 13.21
N TYR A 25 -8.63 6.46 12.84
CA TYR A 25 -8.39 5.32 13.71
C TYR A 25 -7.41 5.60 14.86
N SER A 26 -6.60 6.67 14.78
CA SER A 26 -5.58 6.98 15.79
C SER A 26 -6.20 7.24 17.16
N GLN A 27 -7.38 7.87 17.21
CA GLN A 27 -8.10 8.12 18.48
C GLN A 27 -8.62 6.83 19.14
N PHE A 28 -8.66 5.72 18.39
CA PHE A 28 -9.11 4.40 18.84
C PHE A 28 -7.96 3.40 19.00
N GLY A 29 -6.71 3.89 19.07
CA GLY A 29 -5.51 3.05 19.18
C GLY A 29 -5.08 2.38 17.87
N GLY A 30 -5.67 2.78 16.74
CA GLY A 30 -5.26 2.37 15.41
C GLY A 30 -4.10 3.21 14.87
N GLU A 31 -3.77 2.98 13.61
CA GLU A 31 -2.63 3.59 12.91
C GLU A 31 -3.11 4.73 11.99
N SER A 32 -2.35 5.83 11.92
CA SER A 32 -2.58 6.89 10.93
C SER A 32 -2.10 6.47 9.54
N LEU A 33 -2.57 7.12 8.48
CA LEU A 33 -2.09 6.88 7.12
C LEU A 33 -0.57 7.13 7.00
N SER A 34 -0.09 8.26 7.51
CA SER A 34 1.34 8.57 7.61
C SER A 34 2.16 7.50 8.38
N ALA A 35 1.60 6.90 9.43
CA ALA A 35 2.28 5.85 10.20
C ALA A 35 2.40 4.54 9.41
N VAL A 36 1.34 4.10 8.72
CA VAL A 36 1.41 2.91 7.85
C VAL A 36 2.36 3.14 6.69
N GLN A 37 2.34 4.32 6.07
CA GLN A 37 3.27 4.71 5.00
C GLN A 37 4.71 4.59 5.48
N LYS A 38 5.04 5.27 6.59
CA LYS A 38 6.39 5.24 7.17
C LYS A 38 6.85 3.82 7.47
N ARG A 39 6.01 3.01 8.11
CA ARG A 39 6.34 1.63 8.51
C ARG A 39 6.58 0.74 7.29
N VAL A 40 5.69 0.80 6.30
CA VAL A 40 5.78 -0.02 5.08
C VAL A 40 6.99 0.40 4.25
N SER A 41 7.17 1.70 3.96
CA SER A 41 8.33 2.19 3.19
C SER A 41 9.64 1.85 3.88
N SER A 42 9.74 2.03 5.20
CA SER A 42 10.97 1.70 5.95
C SER A 42 11.27 0.20 5.89
N THR A 43 10.25 -0.64 6.01
CA THR A 43 10.41 -2.10 5.94
C THR A 43 10.86 -2.55 4.56
N LEU A 44 10.24 -2.02 3.50
CA LEU A 44 10.62 -2.36 2.13
C LEU A 44 12.04 -1.89 1.79
N HIS A 45 12.42 -0.67 2.20
CA HIS A 45 13.80 -0.21 2.04
C HIS A 45 14.81 -1.06 2.82
N TYR A 46 14.47 -1.49 4.04
CA TYR A 46 15.32 -2.39 4.81
C TYR A 46 15.52 -3.72 4.09
N ILE A 47 14.43 -4.33 3.58
CA ILE A 47 14.49 -5.60 2.85
C ILE A 47 15.34 -5.48 1.58
N MET A 48 15.17 -4.40 0.83
CA MET A 48 15.93 -4.18 -0.41
C MET A 48 17.40 -3.80 -0.18
N ALA A 49 17.77 -3.38 1.03
CA ALA A 49 19.15 -3.07 1.40
C ALA A 49 19.94 -4.29 1.89
N ILE A 50 19.32 -5.47 2.01
CA ILE A 50 20.01 -6.72 2.35
C ILE A 50 20.83 -7.17 1.14
N ASP A 51 22.10 -7.48 1.36
CA ASP A 51 23.00 -7.95 0.31
C ASP A 51 22.48 -9.22 -0.39
N ASP A 52 22.75 -9.34 -1.68
CA ASP A 52 22.37 -10.48 -2.55
C ASP A 52 20.85 -10.67 -2.80
N HIS A 53 20.00 -9.74 -2.36
CA HIS A 53 18.60 -9.72 -2.77
C HIS A 53 18.45 -9.20 -4.22
N GLN A 54 18.17 -10.12 -5.16
CA GLN A 54 17.95 -9.80 -6.57
C GLN A 54 16.47 -9.57 -6.91
N GLN A 55 15.58 -10.44 -6.38
CA GLN A 55 14.13 -10.34 -6.55
C GLN A 55 13.45 -10.68 -5.24
N VAL A 56 12.55 -9.81 -4.80
CA VAL A 56 11.85 -9.92 -3.52
C VAL A 56 10.35 -10.03 -3.76
N LEU A 57 9.74 -11.07 -3.20
CA LEU A 57 8.29 -11.18 -3.10
C LEU A 57 7.86 -10.78 -1.68
N ALA A 58 7.09 -9.71 -1.57
CA ALA A 58 6.48 -9.27 -0.32
C ALA A 58 4.96 -9.48 -0.39
N VAL A 59 4.39 -10.12 0.63
CA VAL A 59 2.94 -10.29 0.78
C VAL A 59 2.44 -9.31 1.83
N SER A 60 1.42 -8.54 1.49
CA SER A 60 0.85 -7.49 2.35
C SER A 60 -0.65 -7.35 2.10
N HIS A 61 -1.29 -6.38 2.76
CA HIS A 61 -2.71 -6.12 2.68
C HIS A 61 -3.01 -4.92 1.77
N ASN A 62 -4.21 -4.90 1.15
CA ASN A 62 -4.63 -3.85 0.23
C ASN A 62 -4.37 -2.44 0.76
N GLY A 63 -4.83 -2.14 1.98
CA GLY A 63 -4.61 -0.81 2.59
C GLY A 63 -3.13 -0.43 2.72
N ALA A 64 -2.26 -1.38 3.07
CA ALA A 64 -0.82 -1.13 3.17
C ALA A 64 -0.15 -0.94 1.79
N CYS A 65 -0.55 -1.72 0.79
CA CYS A 65 -0.04 -1.60 -0.58
C CYS A 65 -0.44 -0.24 -1.19
N VAL A 66 -1.71 0.14 -1.07
CA VAL A 66 -2.22 1.42 -1.59
C VAL A 66 -1.60 2.60 -0.84
N SER A 67 -1.48 2.53 0.49
CA SER A 67 -0.76 3.55 1.26
C SER A 67 0.69 3.70 0.81
N PHE A 68 1.41 2.60 0.55
CA PHE A 68 2.77 2.66 0.02
C PHE A 68 2.82 3.27 -1.39
N LEU A 69 1.89 2.88 -2.27
CA LEU A 69 1.77 3.47 -3.61
C LEU A 69 1.58 4.99 -3.54
N GLN A 70 0.81 5.48 -2.57
CA GLN A 70 0.67 6.92 -2.32
C GLN A 70 1.97 7.63 -1.93
N THR A 71 3.02 6.93 -1.53
CA THR A 71 4.32 7.55 -1.21
C THR A 71 5.21 7.75 -2.44
N LEU A 72 4.89 7.09 -3.56
CA LEU A 72 5.71 7.15 -4.77
C LEU A 72 5.50 8.44 -5.54
N GLN A 73 6.56 8.90 -6.20
CA GLN A 73 6.54 10.04 -7.11
C GLN A 73 6.27 9.54 -8.53
N GLN A 74 4.99 9.35 -8.87
CA GLN A 74 4.59 8.85 -10.19
C GLN A 74 3.48 9.67 -10.82
N GLU A 75 3.53 9.75 -12.16
CA GLU A 75 2.45 10.25 -12.98
C GLU A 75 1.24 9.31 -12.85
N ASN A 76 0.03 9.87 -12.82
CA ASN A 76 -1.24 9.12 -12.67
C ASN A 76 -1.44 8.37 -11.33
N LYS A 77 -0.63 8.64 -10.30
CA LYS A 77 -0.75 7.99 -8.98
C LYS A 77 -2.18 8.03 -8.44
N ASP A 78 -2.88 9.16 -8.59
CA ASP A 78 -4.24 9.35 -8.09
C ASP A 78 -5.25 8.41 -8.75
N GLU A 79 -5.06 8.04 -10.01
CA GLU A 79 -5.91 7.08 -10.74
C GLU A 79 -5.71 5.64 -10.24
N LEU A 80 -4.54 5.37 -9.66
CA LEU A 80 -4.16 4.07 -9.10
C LEU A 80 -4.53 3.94 -7.61
N ILE A 81 -4.99 5.00 -6.95
CA ILE A 81 -5.45 4.94 -5.56
C ILE A 81 -6.87 4.39 -5.52
N ARG A 82 -6.99 3.07 -5.49
CA ARG A 82 -8.26 2.35 -5.39
C ARG A 82 -8.12 1.03 -4.65
N ALA A 83 -9.24 0.38 -4.37
CA ALA A 83 -9.23 -1.00 -3.88
C ALA A 83 -8.85 -1.96 -5.01
N TYR A 84 -7.97 -2.91 -4.70
CA TYR A 84 -7.58 -3.98 -5.60
C TYR A 84 -8.13 -5.33 -5.11
N PRO A 85 -8.42 -6.27 -6.02
CA PRO A 85 -8.89 -7.59 -5.63
C PRO A 85 -7.82 -8.36 -4.87
N ASN A 86 -8.25 -9.41 -4.16
CA ASN A 86 -7.33 -10.34 -3.52
C ASN A 86 -6.33 -10.90 -4.54
N CYS A 87 -5.08 -11.01 -4.11
CA CYS A 87 -3.95 -11.47 -4.93
C CYS A 87 -3.54 -10.53 -6.09
N ALA A 88 -3.96 -9.27 -6.10
CA ALA A 88 -3.36 -8.26 -6.98
C ALA A 88 -1.84 -8.16 -6.77
N ILE A 89 -1.08 -8.06 -7.87
CA ILE A 89 0.38 -8.06 -7.84
C ILE A 89 0.87 -6.68 -8.28
N PHE A 90 1.69 -6.05 -7.46
CA PHE A 90 2.32 -4.78 -7.77
C PHE A 90 3.79 -5.05 -8.07
N ILE A 91 4.24 -4.67 -9.27
CA ILE A 91 5.59 -4.90 -9.74
C ILE A 91 6.35 -3.59 -9.64
N PHE A 92 7.48 -3.60 -8.93
CA PHE A 92 8.32 -2.44 -8.75
C PHE A 92 9.75 -2.73 -9.19
N ASN A 93 10.38 -1.74 -9.82
CA ASN A 93 11.82 -1.62 -9.88
C ASN A 93 12.32 -0.92 -8.62
N TYR A 94 13.52 -1.29 -8.18
CA TYR A 94 14.22 -0.62 -7.09
C TYR A 94 15.65 -0.30 -7.49
N MET A 95 15.95 0.98 -7.63
CA MET A 95 17.27 1.49 -8.04
C MET A 95 17.58 2.76 -7.26
N ASP A 96 18.84 2.94 -6.83
CA ASP A 96 19.29 4.14 -6.10
C ASP A 96 18.40 4.54 -4.91
N LYS A 97 17.92 3.51 -4.20
CA LYS A 97 17.01 3.63 -3.07
C LYS A 97 15.62 4.18 -3.39
N GLN A 98 15.21 4.16 -4.65
CA GLN A 98 13.90 4.62 -5.10
C GLN A 98 13.09 3.46 -5.67
N PHE A 99 11.80 3.44 -5.36
CA PHE A 99 10.85 2.50 -5.95
C PHE A 99 10.13 3.16 -7.13
N GLU A 100 10.05 2.43 -8.22
CA GLU A 100 9.29 2.80 -9.41
C GLU A 100 8.29 1.68 -9.70
N LEU A 101 7.00 2.00 -9.74
CA LEU A 101 5.97 1.04 -10.17
C LEU A 101 6.13 0.81 -11.66
N VAL A 102 6.25 -0.46 -12.03
CA VAL A 102 6.31 -0.92 -13.42
C VAL A 102 4.92 -1.34 -13.89
N ASP A 103 4.21 -2.10 -13.06
CA ASP A 103 2.89 -2.62 -13.42
C ASP A 103 2.07 -3.02 -12.19
N ILE A 104 0.77 -3.15 -12.38
CA ILE A 104 -0.15 -3.81 -11.46
C ILE A 104 -0.92 -4.86 -12.26
N ILE A 105 -0.85 -6.12 -11.81
CA ILE A 105 -1.58 -7.23 -12.42
C ILE A 105 -2.87 -7.47 -11.63
N ASP A 106 -4.01 -7.41 -12.32
CA ASP A 106 -5.29 -7.86 -11.80
C ASP A 106 -5.46 -9.37 -12.08
N PRO A 107 -5.46 -10.24 -11.05
CA PRO A 107 -5.56 -11.69 -11.24
C PRO A 107 -6.95 -12.16 -11.65
N VAL A 108 -8.00 -11.36 -11.38
CA VAL A 108 -9.39 -11.70 -11.72
C VAL A 108 -9.61 -11.46 -13.21
N MET A 109 -9.16 -10.30 -13.69
CA MET A 109 -9.27 -9.91 -15.10
C MET A 109 -8.15 -10.53 -15.96
N LYS A 110 -7.04 -10.95 -15.33
CA LYS A 110 -5.80 -11.42 -15.97
C LYS A 110 -5.19 -10.35 -16.87
N GLU A 111 -5.24 -9.11 -16.40
CA GLU A 111 -4.83 -7.92 -17.14
C GLU A 111 -3.69 -7.19 -16.44
N SER A 112 -2.82 -6.61 -17.26
CA SER A 112 -1.88 -5.56 -16.86
C SER A 112 -2.63 -4.24 -16.85
N ILE A 113 -2.40 -3.42 -15.82
CA ILE A 113 -3.12 -2.15 -15.65
C ILE A 113 -2.32 -0.99 -16.27
N LEU A 114 -0.99 -1.10 -16.34
CA LEU A 114 -0.12 -0.02 -16.82
C LEU A 114 0.54 -0.30 -18.18
N CYS A 115 0.53 -1.54 -18.68
CA CYS A 115 1.02 -1.89 -20.03
C CYS A 115 -0.09 -1.98 -21.09
#